data_AF-A0A844DA85-F1
#
_entry.id   AF-A0A844DA85-F1
#
_cell.length_a   1.000
_cell.length_b   1.000
_cell.length_c   1.000
_cell.angle_alpha   90.00
_cell.angle_beta   90.00
_cell.angle_gamma   90.00
#
_symmetry.space_group_name_H-M   'P 1'
#
loop_
_entity.id
_entity.type
_entity.pdbx_description
1 polymer ?
#
loop_
_entity_poly.entity_id
_entity_poly.type
_entity_poly.pdbx_seq_one_letter_code
_entity_poly.pdbx_strand_id
1 'polypeptide(L)'
;MAINVTSTSNANPVQLNLRETRANRAEQRSEQTADTRRAEQANRAEKDGAALKQRVRENTDASRTEARNNDAAAAADRRAVQQADKKADTQRRDNEKTLGRNIDTTA
;
A
#
# COMPACT_ATOMS: atom_id res chain seq x y z
N MET A 1 41.28 66.60 -32.82
CA MET A 1 41.49 65.66 -31.70
C MET A 1 40.13 65.32 -31.12
N ALA A 2 39.68 64.07 -31.28
CA ALA A 2 38.39 63.62 -30.73
C ALA A 2 38.62 63.16 -29.28
N ILE A 3 37.99 63.83 -28.32
CA ILE A 3 38.02 63.43 -26.92
C ILE A 3 37.07 62.26 -26.79
N ASN A 4 37.63 61.05 -26.69
CA ASN A 4 36.87 59.85 -26.40
C ASN A 4 36.48 59.90 -24.91
N VAL A 5 35.32 60.48 -24.61
CA VAL A 5 34.77 60.50 -23.26
C VAL A 5 34.23 59.10 -22.99
N THR A 6 35.11 58.19 -22.57
CA THR A 6 34.70 56.93 -21.98
C THR A 6 33.93 57.28 -20.71
N SER A 7 32.61 57.33 -20.84
CA SER A 7 31.65 57.47 -19.74
C SER A 7 31.81 56.26 -18.82
N THR A 8 32.82 56.28 -17.94
CA THR A 8 32.86 55.43 -16.77
C THR A 8 31.74 55.91 -15.87
N SER A 9 30.66 55.12 -15.83
CA SER A 9 29.47 55.37 -15.02
C SER A 9 29.89 55.80 -13.62
N ASN A 10 29.71 57.08 -13.30
CA ASN A 10 29.75 57.58 -11.92
C ASN A 10 28.50 57.03 -11.22
N ALA A 11 28.54 55.74 -10.84
CA ALA A 11 27.45 55.12 -10.13
C ALA A 11 27.32 55.82 -8.77
N ASN A 12 26.24 56.58 -8.59
CA ASN A 12 25.95 57.25 -7.33
C ASN A 12 25.89 56.19 -6.21
N PRO A 13 26.64 56.34 -5.11
CA PRO A 13 26.71 55.35 -4.03
C PRO A 13 25.32 55.01 -3.45
N VAL A 14 24.37 55.95 -3.49
CA VAL A 14 22.98 55.70 -3.08
C VAL A 14 22.29 54.69 -3.99
N GLN A 15 22.54 54.73 -5.31
CA GLN A 15 21.96 53.76 -6.24
C GLN A 15 22.59 52.38 -6.11
N LEU A 16 23.88 52.30 -5.77
CA LEU A 16 24.56 51.03 -5.49
C LEU A 16 23.95 50.35 -4.25
N ASN A 17 23.85 51.08 -3.13
CA ASN A 17 23.25 50.57 -1.89
C ASN A 17 21.79 50.12 -2.09
N LEU A 18 21.01 50.85 -2.89
CA LEU A 18 19.63 50.48 -3.20
C LEU A 18 19.57 49.18 -4.02
N ARG A 19 20.48 49.00 -4.98
CA ARG A 19 20.58 47.76 -5.77
C ARG A 19 20.96 46.58 -4.88
N GLU A 20 21.97 46.73 -4.02
CA GLU A 20 22.39 45.69 -3.07
C GLU A 20 21.28 45.33 -2.10
N THR A 21 20.59 46.32 -1.52
CA THR A 21 19.44 46.08 -0.62
C THR A 21 18.33 45.29 -1.32
N ARG A 22 18.07 45.60 -2.60
CA ARG A 22 17.08 44.85 -3.41
C ARG A 22 17.54 43.43 -3.68
N ALA A 23 18.82 43.23 -4.01
CA ALA A 23 19.40 41.91 -4.23
C ALA A 23 19.30 41.05 -2.97
N ASN A 24 19.74 41.57 -1.81
CA ASN A 24 19.69 40.87 -0.53
C ASN A 24 18.25 40.48 -0.15
N ARG A 25 17.28 41.38 -0.38
CA ARG A 25 15.86 41.07 -0.13
C ARG A 25 15.33 39.98 -1.08
N ALA A 26 15.78 39.97 -2.33
CA ALA A 26 15.39 38.95 -3.29
C ALA A 26 15.98 37.58 -2.92
N GLU A 27 17.23 37.54 -2.47
CA GLU A 27 17.89 36.33 -1.95
C GLU A 27 17.17 35.78 -0.72
N GLN A 28 16.90 36.61 0.28
CA GLN A 28 16.14 36.21 1.48
C GLN A 28 14.76 35.62 1.13
N ARG A 29 14.05 36.23 0.17
CA ARG A 29 12.77 35.69 -0.32
C ARG A 29 12.93 34.35 -1.03
N SER A 30 14.00 34.19 -1.79
CA SER A 30 14.31 32.94 -2.49
C SER A 30 14.57 31.81 -1.49
N GLU A 31 15.39 32.07 -0.47
CA GLU A 31 15.69 31.14 0.62
C GLU A 31 14.42 30.74 1.38
N GLN A 32 13.62 31.72 1.80
CA GLN A 32 12.36 31.46 2.50
C GLN A 32 11.40 30.61 1.67
N THR A 33 11.35 30.85 0.36
CA THR A 33 10.54 30.05 -0.56
C THR A 33 11.08 28.63 -0.69
N ALA A 34 12.40 28.46 -0.78
CA ALA A 34 13.04 27.15 -0.85
C ALA A 34 12.78 26.33 0.42
N ASP A 35 12.87 26.95 1.59
CA ASP A 35 12.60 26.31 2.88
C ASP A 35 11.14 25.90 3.03
N THR A 36 10.21 26.77 2.60
CA THR A 36 8.78 26.45 2.59
C THR A 36 8.51 25.23 1.70
N ARG A 37 9.05 25.21 0.47
CA ARG A 37 8.92 24.05 -0.42
C ARG A 37 9.51 22.78 0.19
N ARG A 38 10.67 22.86 0.84
CA ARG A 38 11.31 21.72 1.50
C ARG A 38 10.43 21.17 2.62
N ALA A 39 9.87 22.04 3.46
CA ALA A 39 8.96 21.64 4.53
C ALA A 39 7.68 20.99 3.99
N GLU A 40 7.09 21.52 2.92
CA GLU A 40 5.92 20.92 2.26
C GLU A 40 6.21 19.55 1.65
N GLN A 41 7.39 19.38 1.05
CA GLN A 41 7.81 18.09 0.49
C GLN A 41 8.04 17.06 1.60
N ALA A 42 8.70 17.45 2.70
CA ALA A 42 8.91 16.57 3.85
C ALA A 42 7.58 16.11 4.46
N ASN A 43 6.64 17.04 4.67
CA ASN A 43 5.30 16.73 5.17
C ASN A 43 4.52 15.78 4.24
N ARG A 44 4.65 15.96 2.92
CA ARG A 44 4.04 15.04 1.94
C ARG A 44 4.67 13.66 2.01
N ALA A 45 5.99 13.58 2.01
CA ALA A 45 6.71 12.31 2.09
C ALA A 45 6.37 11.52 3.36
N GLU A 46 6.22 12.20 4.49
CA GLU A 46 5.82 11.56 5.76
C GLU A 46 4.39 11.00 5.68
N LYS A 47 3.43 11.78 5.15
CA LYS A 47 2.04 11.34 4.97
C LYS A 47 1.94 10.17 3.99
N ASP A 48 2.64 10.25 2.86
CA ASP A 48 2.65 9.19 1.86
C ASP A 48 3.28 7.90 2.42
N GLY A 49 4.36 8.03 3.19
CA GLY A 49 4.98 6.92 3.91
C GLY A 49 4.05 6.27 4.93
N ALA A 50 3.27 7.06 5.67
CA ALA A 50 2.27 6.55 6.61
C ALA A 50 1.13 5.81 5.88
N ALA A 51 0.61 6.37 4.78
CA ALA A 51 -0.44 5.75 3.98
C ALA A 51 0.03 4.42 3.36
N LEU A 52 1.27 4.36 2.86
CA LEU A 52 1.86 3.14 2.31
C LEU A 52 1.97 2.05 3.39
N LYS A 53 2.48 2.39 4.58
CA LYS A 53 2.56 1.45 5.71
C LYS A 53 1.19 0.93 6.14
N GLN A 54 0.16 1.76 6.08
CA GLN A 54 -1.21 1.32 6.36
C GLN A 54 -1.69 0.31 5.32
N ARG A 55 -1.56 0.62 4.03
CA ARG A 55 -1.96 -0.29 2.93
C ARG A 55 -1.26 -1.64 3.00
N VAL A 56 0.04 -1.66 3.33
CA VAL A 56 0.79 -2.92 3.49
C VAL A 56 0.22 -3.77 4.63
N ARG A 57 -0.16 -3.16 5.75
CA ARG A 57 -0.79 -3.88 6.87
C ARG A 57 -2.14 -4.45 6.48
N GLU A 58 -3.01 -3.63 5.89
CA GLU A 58 -4.34 -4.05 5.43
C GLU A 58 -4.26 -5.20 4.43
N ASN A 59 -3.36 -5.13 3.44
CA ASN A 59 -3.16 -6.20 2.47
C ASN A 59 -2.65 -7.50 3.13
N THR A 60 -1.72 -7.38 4.08
CA THR A 60 -1.18 -8.54 4.80
C THR A 60 -2.28 -9.25 5.59
N ASP A 61 -3.14 -8.49 6.27
CA ASP A 61 -4.24 -9.04 7.06
C ASP A 61 -5.35 -9.62 6.17
N ALA A 62 -5.63 -8.99 5.03
CA ALA A 62 -6.54 -9.53 4.02
C ALA A 62 -6.05 -10.89 3.50
N SER A 63 -4.79 -10.99 3.06
CA SER A 63 -4.22 -12.26 2.57
C SER A 63 -4.23 -13.36 3.63
N ARG A 64 -3.97 -13.02 4.90
CA ARG A 64 -4.08 -13.99 6.01
C ARG A 64 -5.50 -14.47 6.21
N THR A 65 -6.47 -13.57 6.09
CA THR A 65 -7.89 -13.90 6.23
C THR A 65 -8.37 -14.79 5.10
N GLU A 66 -8.00 -14.47 3.86
CA GLU A 66 -8.30 -15.31 2.69
C GLU A 66 -7.71 -16.72 2.83
N ALA A 67 -6.45 -16.84 3.26
CA ALA A 67 -5.82 -18.14 3.48
C ALA A 67 -6.59 -18.97 4.52
N ARG A 68 -6.96 -18.38 5.67
CA ARG A 68 -7.75 -19.06 6.71
C ARG A 68 -9.11 -19.50 6.21
N ASN A 69 -9.77 -18.68 5.40
CA ASN A 69 -11.08 -19.02 4.84
C ASN A 69 -10.97 -20.18 3.85
N ASN A 70 -9.93 -20.19 3.02
CA ASN A 70 -9.66 -21.28 2.08
C ASN A 70 -9.36 -22.59 2.83
N ASP A 71 -8.55 -22.54 3.89
CA ASP A 71 -8.27 -23.71 4.73
C ASP A 71 -9.54 -24.24 5.40
N ALA A 72 -10.40 -23.33 5.90
CA ALA A 72 -11.66 -23.70 6.52
C ALA A 72 -12.63 -24.34 5.51
N ALA A 73 -12.72 -23.80 4.30
CA ALA A 73 -13.52 -24.36 3.21
C ALA A 73 -13.01 -25.76 2.82
N ALA A 74 -11.70 -25.90 2.59
CA ALA A 74 -11.10 -27.19 2.27
C ALA A 74 -11.29 -28.23 3.39
N ALA A 75 -11.24 -27.81 4.65
CA ALA A 75 -11.53 -28.69 5.79
C ALA A 75 -13.01 -29.09 5.84
N ALA A 76 -13.93 -28.17 5.52
CA ALA A 76 -15.36 -28.47 5.42
C ALA A 76 -15.64 -29.49 4.30
N ASP A 77 -15.04 -29.31 3.13
CA ASP A 77 -15.18 -30.23 2.00
C ASP A 77 -14.68 -31.64 2.34
N ARG A 78 -13.50 -31.75 2.98
CA ARG A 78 -12.98 -33.05 3.44
C ARG A 78 -13.93 -33.72 4.43
N ARG A 79 -14.53 -32.95 5.36
CA ARG A 79 -15.51 -33.50 6.31
C ARG A 79 -16.77 -33.97 5.60
N ALA A 80 -17.25 -33.23 4.61
CA ALA A 80 -18.43 -33.61 3.83
C ALA A 80 -18.20 -34.94 3.08
N VAL A 81 -17.04 -35.10 2.44
CA VAL A 81 -16.65 -36.36 1.78
C VAL A 81 -16.60 -37.52 2.78
N GLN A 82 -15.92 -37.34 3.92
CA GLN A 82 -15.84 -38.38 4.94
C GLN A 82 -17.22 -38.79 5.49
N GLN A 83 -18.15 -37.86 5.61
CA GLN A 83 -19.52 -38.17 6.03
C GLN A 83 -20.27 -38.94 4.95
N ALA A 84 -20.09 -38.57 3.67
CA ALA A 84 -20.69 -39.29 2.55
C ALA A 84 -20.17 -40.74 2.47
N ASP A 85 -18.85 -40.95 2.61
CA ASP A 85 -18.25 -42.28 2.59
C ASP A 85 -18.77 -43.14 3.74
N LYS A 86 -18.82 -42.60 4.96
CA LYS A 86 -19.39 -43.31 6.13
C LYS A 86 -20.85 -43.69 5.91
N LYS A 87 -21.63 -42.83 5.26
CA LYS A 87 -23.03 -43.11 4.92
C LYS A 87 -23.13 -44.24 3.90
N ALA A 88 -22.32 -44.18 2.84
CA ALA A 88 -22.27 -45.23 1.81
C ALA A 88 -21.83 -46.58 2.40
N ASP A 89 -20.82 -46.60 3.27
CA ASP A 89 -20.37 -47.79 4.00
C ASP A 89 -21.47 -48.39 4.86
N THR A 90 -22.24 -47.54 5.55
CA THR A 90 -23.34 -47.99 6.40
C THR A 90 -24.47 -48.57 5.57
N GLN A 91 -24.85 -47.91 4.48
CA GLN A 91 -25.86 -48.42 3.54
C GLN A 91 -25.46 -49.75 2.93
N ARG A 92 -24.19 -49.92 2.53
CA ARG A 92 -23.70 -51.20 1.99
C ARG A 92 -23.83 -52.33 3.02
N ARG A 93 -23.38 -52.10 4.25
CA ARG A 93 -23.46 -53.09 5.34
C ARG A 93 -24.91 -53.45 5.66
N ASP A 94 -25.83 -52.49 5.64
CA ASP A 94 -27.24 -52.76 5.90
C ASP A 94 -27.90 -53.55 4.77
N ASN A 95 -27.53 -53.27 3.52
CA ASN A 95 -27.96 -54.06 2.36
C ASN A 95 -27.43 -55.50 2.41
N GLU A 96 -26.14 -55.70 2.73
CA GLU A 96 -25.53 -57.02 2.89
C GLU A 96 -26.23 -57.85 3.98
N LYS A 97 -26.52 -57.25 5.14
CA LYS A 97 -27.29 -57.91 6.22
C LYS A 97 -28.70 -58.30 5.78
N THR A 98 -29.35 -57.45 5.00
CA THR A 98 -30.72 -57.69 4.52
C THR A 98 -30.73 -58.83 3.50
N LEU A 99 -29.77 -58.84 2.56
CA LEU A 99 -29.61 -59.91 1.58
C LEU A 99 -29.25 -61.25 2.25
N GLY A 100 -28.31 -61.26 3.18
CA GLY A 100 -27.91 -62.47 3.92
C GLY A 100 -29.07 -63.11 4.70
N ARG A 101 -29.89 -62.30 5.39
CA ARG A 101 -31.09 -62.82 6.08
C ARG A 101 -32.11 -63.44 5.13
N ASN A 102 -32.30 -62.85 3.95
CA ASN A 102 -33.27 -63.36 2.98
C ASN A 102 -32.81 -64.69 2.36
N ILE A 103 -31.50 -64.91 2.21
CA ILE A 103 -30.94 -66.18 1.73
C ILE A 103 -31.10 -67.29 2.78
N ASP A 104 -30.83 -66.99 4.06
CA ASP A 104 -30.94 -67.98 5.14
C ASP A 104 -32.39 -68.33 5.52
N THR A 105 -33.39 -67.53 5.13
CA THR A 105 -34.81 -67.78 5.43
C THR A 105 -35.59 -68.41 4.27
N THR A 106 -34.95 -68.64 3.12
CA THR A 106 -35.58 -69.23 1.91
C THR A 106 -35.04 -70.61 1.51
N ALA A 107 -34.23 -71.25 2.35
CA ALA A 107 -33.81 -72.66 2.23
C ALA A 107 -34.52 -73.53 3.27
#